data_AF-A0A0S7ZYL5-F1
#
_entry.id   AF-A0A0S7ZYL5-F1
#
_cell.length_a   1.000
_cell.length_b   1.000
_cell.length_c   1.000
_cell.angle_alpha   90.00
_cell.angle_beta   90.00
_cell.angle_gamma   90.00
#
_symmetry.space_group_name_H-M   'P 1'
#
loop_
_entity.id
_entity.type
_entity.pdbx_description
1 polymer ?
#
loop_
_entity_poly.entity_id
_entity_poly.type
_entity_poly.pdbx_seq_one_letter_code
_entity_poly.pdbx_strand_id
1 'polypeptide(L)'
;MNRFAVLCCAALLVGCAQSDEQAEMETPAAPMISLADVAGVWTMQALPEMGDSALVTYEMVATDNTEGWTVTFPDAEPIPARVVAVAGDSIIVDLGPYESALRDGLMVSTRSVVRLQEGNLTGTFVARYQTTEPDSVLRGRQRGTRNP
;
A
#
# COMPACT_ATOMS: atom_id res chain seq x y z
N MET A 1 68.33 -37.59 34.41
CA MET A 1 67.04 -37.29 35.06
C MET A 1 65.94 -37.66 34.06
N ASN A 2 65.51 -38.92 33.99
CA ASN A 2 64.34 -39.47 34.70
C ASN A 2 63.08 -38.62 34.40
N ARG A 3 62.03 -39.05 33.67
CA ARG A 3 61.37 -40.36 33.60
C ARG A 3 60.33 -40.38 32.46
N PHE A 4 60.20 -41.54 31.79
CA PHE A 4 58.98 -42.22 31.29
C PHE A 4 57.96 -41.45 30.42
N ALA A 5 57.28 -42.00 29.41
CA ALA A 5 57.32 -43.26 28.68
C ALA A 5 56.19 -43.18 27.62
N VAL A 6 56.36 -43.93 26.52
CA VAL A 6 55.36 -44.88 26.00
C VAL A 6 54.06 -44.38 25.30
N LEU A 7 54.02 -44.80 24.04
CA LEU A 7 52.93 -45.42 23.27
C LEU A 7 51.82 -44.58 22.62
N CYS A 8 51.74 -44.81 21.30
CA CYS A 8 50.53 -44.87 20.47
C CYS A 8 49.24 -45.24 21.21
N CYS A 9 48.16 -44.51 20.91
CA CYS A 9 46.81 -45.07 20.76
C CYS A 9 45.99 -44.14 19.86
N ALA A 10 45.50 -44.66 18.74
CA ALA A 10 44.43 -44.04 17.96
C ALA A 10 43.10 -44.23 18.70
N ALA A 11 42.28 -43.18 18.78
CA ALA A 11 40.85 -43.28 19.07
C ALA A 11 40.10 -42.11 18.42
N LEU A 12 39.25 -42.44 17.45
CA LEU A 12 38.23 -41.59 16.85
C LEU A 12 37.16 -41.27 17.90
N LEU A 13 36.71 -40.02 18.06
CA LEU A 13 35.36 -39.70 18.54
C LEU A 13 34.90 -38.29 18.10
N VAL A 14 33.61 -38.26 17.76
CA VAL A 14 32.76 -37.23 17.16
C VAL A 14 32.33 -36.14 18.17
N GLY A 15 32.02 -34.94 17.66
CA GLY A 15 31.09 -33.96 18.29
C GLY A 15 31.76 -32.66 18.74
N CYS A 16 31.24 -31.45 18.53
CA CYS A 16 30.02 -30.96 17.87
C CYS A 16 30.41 -29.66 17.14
N ALA A 17 30.13 -29.58 15.85
CA ALA A 17 30.16 -28.29 15.16
C ALA A 17 28.98 -27.47 15.70
N GLN A 18 29.27 -26.27 16.20
CA GLN A 18 28.29 -25.31 16.67
C GLN A 18 27.46 -24.88 15.46
N SER A 19 26.22 -25.35 15.40
CA SER A 19 25.22 -24.84 14.46
C SER A 19 24.82 -23.44 14.93
N ASP A 20 25.26 -22.41 14.21
CA ASP A 20 24.56 -21.13 14.18
C ASP A 20 23.21 -21.37 13.49
N GLU A 21 22.20 -21.73 14.30
CA GLU A 21 20.81 -21.72 13.88
C GLU A 21 20.37 -20.26 13.83
N GLN A 22 20.60 -19.65 12.67
CA GLN A 22 20.05 -18.36 12.32
C GLN A 22 18.54 -18.54 12.23
N ALA A 23 17.83 -18.24 13.32
CA ALA A 23 16.38 -18.22 13.35
C ALA A 23 15.89 -17.20 12.31
N GLU A 24 15.49 -17.70 11.15
CA GLU A 24 14.71 -16.97 10.16
C GLU A 24 13.37 -16.66 10.84
N MET A 25 13.22 -15.42 11.31
CA MET A 25 11.91 -14.90 11.68
C MET A 25 11.10 -14.81 10.38
N GLU A 26 10.36 -15.87 10.08
CA GLU A 26 9.33 -15.85 9.04
C GLU A 26 8.34 -14.73 9.39
N THR A 27 8.47 -13.59 8.72
CA THR A 27 7.46 -12.53 8.81
C THR A 27 6.21 -13.09 8.14
N PRO A 28 5.05 -13.14 8.83
CA PRO A 28 3.82 -13.64 8.23
C PRO A 28 3.54 -12.90 6.92
N ALA A 29 3.28 -13.64 5.84
CA ALA A 29 2.88 -13.03 4.58
C ALA A 29 1.64 -12.17 4.80
N ALA A 30 1.65 -10.94 4.28
CA ALA A 30 0.47 -10.08 4.35
C ALA A 30 -0.72 -10.78 3.69
N PRO A 31 -1.94 -10.71 4.27
CA PRO A 31 -3.11 -11.31 3.68
C PRO A 31 -3.35 -10.73 2.27
N MET A 32 -3.70 -11.60 1.33
CA MET A 32 -4.09 -11.15 -0.01
C MET A 32 -5.42 -10.40 0.06
N ILE A 33 -5.49 -9.26 -0.63
CA ILE A 33 -6.70 -8.45 -0.73
C ILE A 33 -7.59 -8.96 -1.86
N SER A 34 -8.90 -8.99 -1.64
CA SER A 34 -9.91 -9.17 -2.68
C SER A 34 -10.79 -7.93 -2.82
N LEU A 35 -11.47 -7.79 -3.97
CA LEU A 35 -12.39 -6.67 -4.19
C LEU A 35 -13.62 -6.74 -3.26
N ALA A 36 -14.04 -7.94 -2.87
CA ALA A 36 -15.10 -8.13 -1.88
C ALA A 36 -14.73 -7.54 -0.51
N ASP A 37 -13.45 -7.61 -0.10
CA ASP A 37 -12.99 -7.07 1.18
C ASP A 37 -13.10 -5.55 1.27
N VAL A 38 -13.11 -4.86 0.13
CA VAL A 38 -13.17 -3.39 0.04
C VAL A 38 -14.51 -2.86 -0.47
N ALA A 39 -15.42 -3.73 -0.95
CA ALA A 39 -16.73 -3.35 -1.46
C ALA A 39 -17.56 -2.62 -0.39
N GLY A 40 -18.00 -1.40 -0.68
CA GLY A 40 -18.76 -0.54 0.23
C GLY A 40 -18.55 0.94 -0.03
N VAL A 41 -19.11 1.78 0.84
CA VAL A 41 -18.96 3.24 0.78
C VAL A 41 -17.91 3.67 1.80
N TRP A 42 -17.00 4.54 1.39
CA TRP A 42 -15.86 4.99 2.17
C TRP A 42 -15.78 6.50 2.22
N THR A 43 -15.59 7.03 3.43
CA THR A 43 -15.15 8.43 3.61
C THR A 43 -13.63 8.46 3.54
N MET A 44 -13.10 9.08 2.49
CA MET A 44 -11.67 9.15 2.18
C MET A 44 -11.09 10.53 2.47
N GLN A 45 -9.80 10.57 2.83
CA GLN A 45 -9.01 11.79 2.96
C GLN A 45 -7.76 11.67 2.10
N ALA A 46 -7.55 12.62 1.19
CA ALA A 46 -6.26 12.84 0.54
C ALA A 46 -5.39 13.72 1.43
N LEU A 47 -4.18 13.27 1.72
CA LEU A 47 -3.20 13.94 2.57
C LEU A 47 -1.97 14.30 1.74
N PRO A 48 -1.22 15.36 2.09
CA PRO A 48 0.10 15.57 1.52
C PRO A 48 1.04 14.40 1.84
N GLU A 49 2.13 14.28 1.09
CA GLU A 49 3.17 13.28 1.36
C GLU A 49 3.72 13.41 2.79
N MET A 50 3.89 14.65 3.24
CA MET A 50 4.32 15.01 4.60
C MET A 50 3.27 15.88 5.28
N GLY A 51 2.87 15.51 6.50
CA GLY A 51 1.84 16.18 7.29
C GLY A 51 0.47 15.50 7.22
N ASP A 52 -0.40 15.80 8.19
CA ASP A 52 -1.65 15.07 8.41
C ASP A 52 -2.92 15.91 8.21
N SER A 53 -2.77 17.17 7.82
CA SER A 53 -3.91 18.00 7.40
C SER A 53 -4.43 17.51 6.05
N ALA A 54 -5.73 17.19 5.97
CA ALA A 54 -6.34 16.76 4.72
C ALA A 54 -6.32 17.88 3.67
N LEU A 55 -5.91 17.53 2.45
CA LEU A 55 -6.03 18.37 1.26
C LEU A 55 -7.48 18.43 0.80
N VAL A 56 -8.14 17.26 0.77
CA VAL A 56 -9.56 17.11 0.44
C VAL A 56 -10.10 15.83 1.07
N THR A 57 -11.36 15.90 1.51
CA THR A 57 -12.16 14.74 1.93
C THR A 57 -13.15 14.43 0.82
N TYR A 58 -13.32 13.17 0.46
CA TYR A 58 -14.18 12.73 -0.63
C TYR A 58 -14.82 11.38 -0.34
N GLU A 59 -15.90 11.06 -1.03
CA GLU A 59 -16.53 9.73 -0.94
C GLU A 59 -15.96 8.82 -2.02
N MET A 60 -15.75 7.55 -1.69
CA MET A 60 -15.52 6.49 -2.67
C MET A 60 -16.54 5.38 -2.48
N VAL A 61 -17.19 4.99 -3.57
CA VAL A 61 -18.00 3.78 -3.65
C VAL A 61 -17.16 2.72 -4.35
N ALA A 62 -16.89 1.61 -3.68
CA ALA A 62 -16.21 0.44 -4.21
C ALA A 62 -17.20 -0.72 -4.34
N THR A 63 -17.12 -1.47 -5.43
CA THR A 63 -17.88 -2.72 -5.62
C THR A 63 -16.97 -3.93 -5.40
N ASP A 64 -17.56 -5.12 -5.37
CA ASP A 64 -16.84 -6.40 -5.26
C ASP A 64 -16.15 -6.86 -6.56
N ASN A 65 -16.18 -6.01 -7.59
CA ASN A 65 -15.61 -6.27 -8.90
C ASN A 65 -14.89 -5.01 -9.44
N THR A 66 -14.39 -5.07 -10.67
CA THR A 66 -13.58 -4.00 -11.26
C THR A 66 -14.41 -2.84 -11.83
N GLU A 67 -15.73 -2.96 -11.85
CA GLU A 67 -16.68 -2.02 -12.44
C GLU A 67 -17.54 -1.34 -11.38
N GLY A 68 -18.13 -0.18 -11.71
CA GLY A 68 -19.06 0.52 -10.81
C GLY A 68 -18.40 1.24 -9.62
N TRP A 69 -17.07 1.31 -9.57
CA TRP A 69 -16.38 2.15 -8.59
C TRP A 69 -16.54 3.62 -8.97
N THR A 70 -16.81 4.47 -7.99
CA THR A 70 -16.91 5.93 -8.18
C THR A 70 -16.22 6.70 -7.07
N VAL A 71 -15.72 7.88 -7.41
CA VAL A 71 -15.18 8.87 -6.47
C VAL A 71 -15.97 10.16 -6.61
N THR A 72 -16.42 10.73 -5.49
CA THR A 72 -17.21 11.98 -5.47
C THR A 72 -16.50 12.99 -4.58
N PHE A 73 -15.98 14.05 -5.18
CA PHE A 73 -15.42 15.19 -4.44
C PHE A 73 -16.55 16.13 -3.97
N PRO A 74 -16.31 17.01 -2.97
CA PRO A 74 -17.28 18.02 -2.56
C PRO A 74 -17.74 18.83 -3.77
N ASP A 75 -19.05 19.04 -3.87
CA ASP A 75 -19.71 19.82 -4.93
C ASP A 75 -19.46 19.33 -6.38
N ALA A 76 -18.96 18.10 -6.57
CA ALA A 76 -18.74 17.48 -7.87
C ALA A 76 -19.69 16.30 -8.13
N GLU A 77 -19.94 16.00 -9.41
CA GLU A 77 -20.63 14.77 -9.80
C GLU A 77 -19.74 13.53 -9.57
N PRO A 78 -20.33 12.33 -9.37
CA PRO A 78 -19.55 11.09 -9.22
C PRO A 78 -18.69 10.80 -10.46
N ILE A 79 -17.40 10.56 -10.23
CA ILE A 79 -16.41 10.27 -11.28
C ILE A 79 -16.15 8.76 -11.31
N PRO A 80 -16.29 8.09 -12.46
CA PRO A 80 -15.96 6.67 -12.58
C PRO A 80 -14.49 6.39 -12.29
N ALA A 81 -14.23 5.50 -11.34
CA ALA A 81 -12.90 5.00 -11.03
C ALA A 81 -12.66 3.65 -11.71
N ARG A 82 -11.46 3.43 -12.23
CA ARG A 82 -11.08 2.19 -12.92
C ARG A 82 -10.11 1.39 -12.06
N VAL A 83 -10.49 0.17 -11.68
CA VAL A 83 -9.55 -0.79 -11.10
C VAL A 83 -8.65 -1.33 -12.21
N VAL A 84 -7.33 -1.15 -12.06
CA VAL A 84 -6.33 -1.51 -13.06
C VAL A 84 -5.69 -2.86 -12.75
N ALA A 85 -5.45 -3.14 -11.47
CA ALA A 85 -4.84 -4.38 -11.02
C ALA A 85 -5.15 -4.63 -9.55
N VAL A 86 -5.20 -5.91 -9.18
CA VAL A 86 -5.22 -6.39 -7.79
C VAL A 86 -4.03 -7.35 -7.65
N ALA A 87 -3.11 -7.06 -6.74
CA ALA A 87 -1.90 -7.84 -6.55
C ALA A 87 -1.44 -7.81 -5.08
N GLY A 88 -1.27 -8.99 -4.48
CA GLY A 88 -0.89 -9.10 -3.08
C GLY A 88 -1.91 -8.44 -2.17
N ASP A 89 -1.48 -7.42 -1.42
CA ASP A 89 -2.29 -6.62 -0.50
C ASP A 89 -2.79 -5.29 -1.12
N SER A 90 -2.57 -5.08 -2.42
CA SER A 90 -2.71 -3.77 -3.07
C SER A 90 -3.66 -3.79 -4.26
N ILE A 91 -4.44 -2.72 -4.40
CA ILE A 91 -5.31 -2.42 -5.53
C ILE A 91 -4.82 -1.14 -6.21
N ILE A 92 -4.66 -1.17 -7.53
CA ILE A 92 -4.32 0.00 -8.32
C ILE A 92 -5.58 0.56 -8.95
N VAL A 93 -5.85 1.85 -8.73
CA VAL A 93 -7.04 2.56 -9.24
C VAL A 93 -6.60 3.79 -10.03
N ASP A 94 -7.17 3.97 -11.22
CA ASP A 94 -7.01 5.20 -12.01
C ASP A 94 -8.32 6.02 -11.96
N LEU A 95 -8.19 7.34 -11.92
CA LEU A 95 -9.29 8.30 -12.05
C LEU A 95 -8.96 9.37 -13.09
N GLY A 96 -9.95 9.75 -13.88
CA GLY A 96 -9.89 10.93 -14.74
C GLY A 96 -9.52 10.70 -16.21
N PRO A 97 -9.36 11.81 -16.95
CA PRO A 97 -9.26 13.19 -16.45
C PRO A 97 -10.57 13.78 -15.89
N TYR A 98 -10.47 14.63 -14.85
CA TYR A 98 -11.58 15.34 -14.21
C TYR A 98 -11.13 16.74 -13.72
N GLU A 99 -12.06 17.65 -13.44
CA GLU A 99 -11.74 18.98 -12.89
C GLU A 99 -11.19 18.86 -11.46
N SER A 100 -10.08 19.51 -11.16
CA SER A 100 -9.42 19.37 -9.86
C SER A 100 -10.19 20.07 -8.74
N ALA A 101 -10.46 19.33 -7.67
CA ALA A 101 -10.98 19.87 -6.40
C ALA A 101 -9.95 20.73 -5.62
N LEU A 102 -8.68 20.76 -6.04
CA LEU A 102 -7.61 21.51 -5.37
C LEU A 102 -7.13 22.72 -6.16
N ARG A 103 -7.36 22.75 -7.48
CA ARG A 103 -6.86 23.77 -8.39
C ARG A 103 -7.91 24.08 -9.45
N ASP A 104 -8.66 25.14 -9.23
CA ASP A 104 -9.76 25.58 -10.11
C ASP A 104 -9.34 25.66 -11.58
N GLY A 105 -10.19 25.15 -12.46
CA GLY A 105 -9.99 25.18 -13.92
C GLY A 105 -8.90 24.25 -14.46
N LEU A 106 -8.20 23.48 -13.62
CA LEU A 106 -7.22 22.49 -14.07
C LEU A 106 -7.82 21.09 -14.12
N MET A 107 -7.62 20.41 -15.24
CA MET A 107 -7.90 18.99 -15.36
C MET A 107 -6.78 18.16 -14.72
N VAL A 108 -7.14 17.09 -14.03
CA VAL A 108 -6.21 16.21 -13.33
C VAL A 108 -6.55 14.74 -13.59
N SER A 109 -5.53 13.89 -13.64
CA SER A 109 -5.69 12.43 -13.58
C SER A 109 -4.94 11.90 -12.38
N THR A 110 -5.50 10.92 -11.69
CA THR A 110 -4.86 10.31 -10.52
C THR A 110 -4.64 8.83 -10.73
N ARG A 111 -3.53 8.34 -10.18
CA ARG A 111 -3.27 6.91 -10.01
C ARG A 111 -3.00 6.64 -8.54
N SER A 112 -3.77 5.73 -7.98
CA SER A 112 -3.76 5.36 -6.58
C SER A 112 -3.30 3.93 -6.40
N VAL A 113 -2.59 3.68 -5.31
CA VAL A 113 -2.39 2.34 -4.74
C VAL A 113 -3.07 2.33 -3.40
N VAL A 114 -4.03 1.41 -3.22
CA VAL A 114 -4.86 1.30 -2.02
C VAL A 114 -4.67 -0.08 -1.40
N ARG A 115 -4.63 -0.14 -0.07
CA ARG A 115 -4.54 -1.35 0.74
C ARG A 115 -5.63 -1.30 1.81
N LEU A 116 -6.04 -2.47 2.29
CA LEU A 116 -6.92 -2.59 3.46
C LEU A 116 -6.05 -2.96 4.67
N GLN A 117 -6.01 -2.10 5.67
CA GLN A 117 -5.21 -2.27 6.89
C GLN A 117 -6.07 -1.94 8.10
N GLU A 118 -6.20 -2.88 9.03
CA GLU A 118 -6.98 -2.71 10.27
C GLU A 118 -8.43 -2.24 10.00
N GLY A 119 -9.04 -2.72 8.91
CA GLY A 119 -10.39 -2.34 8.49
C GLY A 119 -10.50 -0.97 7.79
N ASN A 120 -9.40 -0.26 7.62
CA ASN A 120 -9.34 1.04 6.96
C ASN A 120 -8.63 0.94 5.60
N LEU A 121 -9.04 1.77 4.64
CA LEU A 121 -8.26 1.93 3.42
C LEU A 121 -7.08 2.85 3.72
N THR A 122 -5.89 2.48 3.25
CA THR A 122 -4.69 3.32 3.30
C THR A 122 -3.97 3.23 1.95
N GLY A 123 -3.16 4.22 1.62
CA GLY A 123 -2.46 4.18 0.34
C GLY A 123 -1.73 5.44 -0.04
N THR A 124 -1.28 5.47 -1.29
CA THR A 124 -0.66 6.64 -1.91
C THR A 124 -1.33 6.96 -3.24
N PHE A 125 -1.18 8.19 -3.69
CA PHE A 125 -1.63 8.62 -5.01
C PHE A 125 -0.61 9.52 -5.68
N VAL A 126 -0.67 9.54 -7.01
CA VAL A 126 0.00 10.53 -7.85
C VAL A 126 -1.07 11.23 -8.68
N ALA A 127 -1.22 12.53 -8.49
CA ALA A 127 -2.06 13.40 -9.29
C ALA A 127 -1.21 14.13 -10.33
N ARG A 128 -1.63 14.09 -11.59
CA ARG A 128 -0.97 14.75 -12.72
C ARG A 128 -1.94 15.77 -13.32
N TYR A 129 -1.60 17.05 -13.17
CA TYR A 129 -2.34 18.17 -13.71
C TYR A 129 -1.99 18.38 -15.17
N GLN A 130 -3.00 18.67 -15.98
CA GLN A 130 -2.82 19.06 -17.38
C GLN A 130 -2.47 20.54 -17.44
N THR A 131 -1.19 20.85 -17.29
CA THR A 131 -0.62 22.20 -17.36
C THR A 131 0.78 22.15 -17.95
N THR A 132 1.26 23.28 -18.47
CA THR A 132 2.65 23.47 -18.92
C THR A 132 3.57 23.98 -17.81
N GLU A 133 3.04 24.23 -16.61
CA GLU A 133 3.79 24.69 -15.46
C GLU A 133 4.65 23.58 -14.83
N PRO A 134 5.77 23.92 -14.16
CA PRO A 134 6.68 22.95 -13.56
C PRO A 134 6.04 22.10 -12.45
N ASP A 135 5.09 22.64 -11.68
CA ASP A 135 4.47 21.95 -10.54
C ASP A 135 3.21 21.14 -10.92
N SER A 136 3.32 20.38 -12.02
CA SER A 136 2.23 19.59 -12.61
C SER A 136 1.97 18.25 -11.90
N VAL A 137 2.79 17.85 -10.94
CA VAL A 137 2.64 16.58 -10.22
C VAL A 137 2.50 16.81 -8.73
N LEU A 138 1.42 16.28 -8.16
CA LEU A 138 1.24 16.19 -6.71
C LEU A 138 1.30 14.72 -6.30
N ARG A 139 2.11 14.43 -5.28
CA ARG A 139 2.18 13.12 -4.63
C ARG A 139 1.59 13.23 -3.23
N GLY A 140 0.87 12.22 -2.81
CA GLY A 140 0.23 12.22 -1.51
C GLY A 140 -0.11 10.86 -0.99
N ARG A 141 -0.64 10.86 0.23
CA ARG A 141 -1.15 9.69 0.92
C ARG A 141 -2.67 9.75 0.95
N GLN A 142 -3.32 8.62 1.20
CA GLN A 142 -4.76 8.60 1.44
C GLN A 142 -5.10 7.62 2.54
N ARG A 143 -6.20 7.92 3.24
CA ARG A 143 -6.81 7.02 4.21
C ARG A 143 -8.33 7.08 4.11
N GLY A 144 -9.00 6.01 4.47
CA GLY A 144 -10.45 5.91 4.41
C GLY A 144 -11.04 5.06 5.51
N THR A 145 -12.15 5.55 6.05
CA THR A 145 -12.98 4.80 6.99
C THR A 145 -14.25 4.38 6.27
N ARG A 146 -14.65 3.12 6.47
CA ARG A 146 -15.89 2.59 5.90
C ARG A 146 -17.09 3.27 6.55
N ASN A 147 -18.06 3.67 5.74
CA ASN A 147 -19.34 4.15 6.27
C ASN A 147 -20.12 2.96 6.88
N PRO A 148 -20.86 3.18 7.97
CA PRO A 148 -21.63 2.14 8.65
C PRO A 148 -22.74 1.55 7.78
#